data_AF-A0A2V9LEH5-F1
#
_entry.id   AF-A0A2V9LEH5-F1
#
_cell.length_a   1.000
_cell.length_b   1.000
_cell.length_c   1.000
_cell.angle_alpha   90.00
_cell.angle_beta   90.00
_cell.angle_gamma   90.00
#
_symmetry.space_group_name_H-M   'P 1'
#
loop_
_entity.id
_entity.type
_entity.pdbx_description
1 polymer ?
#
loop_
_entity_poly.entity_id
_entity_poly.type
_entity_poly.pdbx_seq_one_letter_code
_entity_poly.pdbx_strand_id
1 'polypeptide(L)'
;MRWRVRKPFRVFARGTSLRRRVASSLGIVRLILVPVILLPIYYLTFPMRAIVDRIVNVDAPVATEAGQVSTEMQEALMAQSNYFLLRDPKYLQQNRDAMAKIDQLLIVCANQQLEERATIQIIRDQAKLYRQSLDEAVARMGQPEPGSVEQVQEVVRAYEKDLNDIVKHAKNHPPAQLMEDLGDRLNSFDLEITQRLVAQDPAFRQIAFDLESASKQVLQLSAALHDRSWERVQREHQEARQLVRRAEIVLLIVSGLTLLVSVWISFILPRAVVKPLVDLREAIDHALEGDYDVEINVEGRGEIVELASGVRHLIEHLREKEARQDLGVRR
;
A
#
# COMPACT_ATOMS: atom_id res chain seq x y z
N MET A 1 -16.27 70.75 -48.18
CA MET A 1 -16.80 70.43 -46.83
C MET A 1 -16.79 68.92 -46.64
N ARG A 2 -15.92 68.40 -45.77
CA ARG A 2 -15.84 66.96 -45.46
C ARG A 2 -16.93 66.61 -44.44
N TRP A 3 -17.99 65.94 -44.88
CA TRP A 3 -18.97 65.31 -44.00
C TRP A 3 -18.31 64.10 -43.32
N ARG A 4 -17.96 64.21 -42.03
CA ARG A 4 -17.60 63.08 -41.18
C ARG A 4 -18.88 62.58 -40.50
N VAL A 5 -19.35 61.41 -40.90
CA VAL A 5 -20.41 60.68 -40.21
C VAL A 5 -19.87 60.25 -38.84
N ARG A 6 -20.24 60.98 -37.78
CA ARG A 6 -19.91 60.63 -36.39
C ARG A 6 -20.87 59.55 -35.92
N LYS A 7 -20.35 58.38 -35.54
CA LYS A 7 -21.14 57.29 -34.92
C LYS A 7 -21.14 57.49 -33.40
N PRO A 8 -22.28 57.48 -32.71
CA PRO A 8 -22.32 57.57 -31.25
C PRO A 8 -21.79 56.27 -30.62
N PHE A 9 -20.81 56.40 -29.73
CA PHE A 9 -20.30 55.31 -28.89
C PHE A 9 -21.31 55.06 -27.76
N ARG A 10 -21.82 53.83 -27.64
CA ARG A 10 -22.74 53.41 -26.55
C ARG A 10 -22.05 52.37 -25.67
N VAL A 11 -21.75 52.76 -24.43
CA VAL A 11 -21.22 51.84 -23.41
C VAL A 11 -22.38 51.33 -22.54
N PHE A 12 -22.61 50.01 -22.51
CA PHE A 12 -23.64 49.37 -21.69
C PHE A 12 -23.03 48.69 -20.47
N ALA A 13 -23.17 49.29 -19.28
CA ALA A 13 -22.68 48.72 -18.03
C ALA A 13 -23.76 47.93 -17.27
N ARG A 14 -24.23 46.78 -17.80
CA ARG A 14 -25.14 45.88 -17.07
C ARG A 14 -24.38 44.99 -16.08
N GLY A 15 -24.51 45.24 -14.77
CA GLY A 15 -24.00 44.27 -13.80
C GLY A 15 -24.26 44.55 -12.32
N THR A 16 -24.20 43.47 -11.53
CA THR A 16 -24.16 43.43 -10.06
C THR A 16 -22.75 43.77 -9.55
N SER A 17 -22.63 44.31 -8.32
CA SER A 17 -21.34 44.72 -7.67
C SER A 17 -20.16 43.78 -7.98
N LEU A 18 -19.05 44.38 -8.41
CA LEU A 18 -17.80 43.69 -8.72
C LEU A 18 -17.29 42.89 -7.51
N ARG A 19 -17.34 43.49 -6.32
CA ARG A 19 -16.99 42.83 -5.05
C ARG A 19 -17.84 41.59 -4.78
N ARG A 20 -19.14 41.62 -5.07
CA ARG A 20 -20.02 40.46 -4.89
C ARG A 20 -19.68 39.33 -5.88
N ARG A 21 -19.37 39.66 -7.13
CA ARG A 21 -18.95 38.69 -8.16
C ARG A 21 -17.59 38.06 -7.86
N VAL A 22 -16.61 38.87 -7.46
CA VAL A 22 -15.28 38.39 -7.03
C VAL A 22 -15.41 37.52 -5.79
N ALA A 23 -16.18 37.94 -4.78
CA ALA A 23 -16.45 37.13 -3.59
C ALA A 23 -17.15 35.81 -3.92
N SER A 24 -18.14 35.81 -4.83
CA SER A 24 -18.78 34.57 -5.31
C SER A 24 -17.79 33.67 -6.04
N SER A 25 -16.94 34.21 -6.91
CA SER A 25 -15.92 33.42 -7.61
C SER A 25 -14.89 32.81 -6.65
N LEU A 26 -14.44 33.57 -5.65
CA LEU A 26 -13.50 33.10 -4.62
C LEU A 26 -14.14 32.04 -3.72
N GLY A 27 -15.42 32.22 -3.38
CA GLY A 27 -16.22 31.26 -2.63
C GLY A 27 -16.40 29.94 -3.37
N ILE A 28 -16.73 29.99 -4.66
CA ILE A 28 -16.86 28.80 -5.52
C ILE A 28 -15.51 28.08 -5.65
N VAL A 29 -14.42 28.83 -5.88
CA VAL A 29 -13.07 28.25 -5.93
C VAL A 29 -12.74 27.53 -4.63
N ARG A 30 -12.94 28.17 -3.46
CA ARG A 30 -12.68 27.53 -2.16
C ARG A 30 -13.56 26.31 -1.90
N LEU A 31 -14.83 26.37 -2.27
CA LEU A 31 -15.78 25.26 -2.12
C LEU A 31 -15.36 24.03 -2.95
N ILE A 32 -14.66 24.23 -4.06
CA ILE A 32 -14.15 23.15 -4.91
C ILE A 32 -12.77 22.69 -4.43
N LEU A 33 -11.90 23.63 -4.06
CA LEU A 33 -10.50 23.35 -3.70
C LEU A 33 -10.38 22.60 -2.36
N VAL A 34 -11.28 22.86 -1.41
CA VAL A 34 -11.32 22.16 -0.11
C VAL A 34 -11.57 20.65 -0.25
N PRO A 35 -12.64 20.17 -0.92
CA PRO A 35 -12.83 18.73 -1.13
C PRO A 35 -11.76 18.13 -2.03
N VAL A 36 -11.21 18.89 -3.01
CA VAL A 36 -10.09 18.43 -3.83
C VAL A 36 -8.85 18.10 -3.01
N ILE A 37 -8.55 18.88 -1.98
CA ILE A 37 -7.40 18.65 -1.10
C ILE A 37 -7.72 17.60 -0.03
N LEU A 38 -8.90 17.67 0.59
CA LEU A 38 -9.24 16.81 1.72
C LEU A 38 -9.57 15.37 1.33
N LEU A 39 -10.17 15.13 0.16
CA LEU A 39 -10.52 13.76 -0.28
C LEU A 39 -9.29 12.87 -0.48
N PRO A 40 -8.25 13.28 -1.23
CA PRO A 40 -7.03 12.50 -1.38
C PRO A 40 -6.37 12.21 -0.02
N ILE A 41 -6.30 13.22 0.85
CA ILE A 41 -5.72 13.07 2.19
C ILE A 41 -6.51 12.04 3.01
N TYR A 42 -7.84 12.12 3.01
CA TYR A 42 -8.69 11.18 3.73
C TYR A 42 -8.51 9.74 3.23
N TYR A 43 -8.57 9.52 1.91
CA TYR A 43 -8.47 8.18 1.32
C TYR A 43 -7.06 7.57 1.39
N LEU A 44 -6.01 8.38 1.26
CA LEU A 44 -4.63 7.91 1.37
C LEU A 44 -4.21 7.66 2.82
N THR A 45 -4.73 8.43 3.78
CA THR A 45 -4.19 8.41 5.15
C THR A 45 -4.98 7.48 6.07
N PHE A 46 -6.30 7.33 5.93
CA PHE A 46 -7.11 6.57 6.90
C PHE A 46 -7.22 5.07 6.58
N PRO A 47 -7.85 4.63 5.48
CA PRO A 47 -8.07 3.21 5.23
C PRO A 47 -6.80 2.49 4.77
N MET A 48 -5.92 3.17 4.02
CA MET A 48 -4.72 2.55 3.48
C MET A 48 -3.65 2.29 4.56
N ARG A 49 -3.51 3.17 5.56
CA ARG A 49 -2.58 2.93 6.68
C ARG A 49 -2.93 1.70 7.49
N ALA A 50 -4.20 1.53 7.86
CA ALA A 50 -4.63 0.39 8.68
C ALA A 50 -4.38 -0.98 7.99
N ILE A 51 -4.61 -1.06 6.68
CA ILE A 51 -4.40 -2.30 5.91
C ILE A 51 -2.91 -2.54 5.66
N VAL A 52 -2.16 -1.50 5.26
CA VAL A 52 -0.72 -1.64 5.03
C VAL A 52 0.01 -1.98 6.32
N ASP A 53 -0.35 -1.36 7.45
CA ASP A 53 0.29 -1.65 8.74
C ASP A 53 0.01 -3.08 9.20
N ARG A 54 -1.18 -3.64 8.91
CA ARG A 54 -1.50 -5.03 9.26
C ARG A 54 -0.77 -6.04 8.38
N ILE A 55 -0.77 -5.84 7.05
CA ILE A 55 -0.03 -6.72 6.13
C ILE A 55 1.46 -6.71 6.43
N VAL A 56 2.06 -5.51 6.55
CA VAL A 56 3.51 -5.34 6.65
C VAL A 56 4.04 -5.71 8.04
N ASN A 57 3.32 -5.35 9.11
CA ASN A 57 3.83 -5.53 10.48
C ASN A 57 3.29 -6.79 11.18
N VAL A 58 2.26 -7.45 10.65
CA VAL A 58 1.64 -8.62 11.29
C VAL A 58 1.61 -9.83 10.36
N ASP A 59 0.80 -9.80 9.29
CA ASP A 59 0.51 -11.05 8.56
C ASP A 59 1.70 -11.55 7.71
N ALA A 60 2.49 -10.66 7.08
CA ALA A 60 3.67 -11.08 6.30
C ALA A 60 4.85 -11.56 7.18
N PRO A 61 5.19 -10.90 8.30
CA PRO A 61 6.14 -11.44 9.27
C PRO A 61 5.72 -12.82 9.82
N VAL A 62 4.47 -12.97 10.28
CA VAL A 62 3.99 -14.26 10.82
C VAL A 62 4.03 -15.36 9.77
N ALA A 63 3.65 -15.08 8.52
CA ALA A 63 3.77 -16.06 7.45
C ALA A 63 5.23 -16.49 7.25
N THR A 64 6.15 -15.52 7.19
CA THR A 64 7.59 -15.80 6.99
C THR A 64 8.16 -16.62 8.14
N GLU A 65 7.86 -16.22 9.38
CA GLU A 65 8.32 -16.88 10.60
C GLU A 65 7.74 -18.30 10.73
N ALA A 66 6.45 -18.51 10.44
CA ALA A 66 5.85 -19.84 10.41
C ALA A 66 6.49 -20.75 9.36
N GLY A 67 6.85 -20.20 8.20
CA GLY A 67 7.63 -20.92 7.19
C GLY A 67 9.03 -21.31 7.69
N GLN A 68 9.70 -20.39 8.37
CA GLN A 68 11.02 -20.65 8.98
C GLN A 68 10.96 -21.72 10.08
N VAL A 69 9.87 -21.78 10.86
CA VAL A 69 9.68 -22.87 11.85
C VAL A 69 9.73 -24.24 11.16
N SER A 70 9.06 -24.40 10.01
CA SER A 70 9.10 -25.66 9.25
C SER A 70 10.51 -25.98 8.76
N THR A 71 11.26 -24.98 8.27
CA THR A 71 12.65 -25.15 7.81
C THR A 71 13.59 -25.55 8.95
N GLU A 72 13.55 -24.84 10.07
CA GLU A 72 14.38 -25.15 11.25
C GLU A 72 13.99 -26.50 11.85
N MET A 73 12.72 -26.91 11.78
CA MET A 73 12.29 -28.24 12.21
C MET A 73 12.88 -29.35 11.33
N GLN A 74 12.95 -29.14 10.02
CA GLN A 74 13.64 -30.06 9.12
C GLN A 74 15.15 -30.13 9.41
N GLU A 75 15.78 -29.00 9.72
CA GLU A 75 17.18 -28.98 10.16
C GLU A 75 17.40 -29.76 11.47
N ALA A 76 16.48 -29.60 12.43
CA ALA A 76 16.49 -30.39 13.66
C ALA A 76 16.36 -31.90 13.39
N LEU A 77 15.45 -32.31 12.50
CA LEU A 77 15.28 -33.71 12.13
C LEU A 77 16.54 -34.30 11.46
N MET A 78 17.13 -33.57 10.50
CA MET A 78 18.40 -33.99 9.88
C MET A 78 19.52 -34.16 10.92
N ALA A 79 19.62 -33.22 11.86
CA ALA A 79 20.60 -33.28 12.95
C ALA A 79 20.32 -34.45 13.91
N GLN A 80 19.06 -34.75 14.21
CA GLN A 80 18.67 -35.92 15.01
C GLN A 80 19.13 -37.22 14.33
N SER A 81 18.80 -37.39 13.04
CA SER A 81 19.14 -38.59 12.30
C SER A 81 20.65 -38.79 12.18
N ASN A 82 21.39 -37.71 11.94
CA ASN A 82 22.85 -37.73 11.96
C ASN A 82 23.41 -38.11 13.35
N TYR A 83 22.81 -37.60 14.43
CA TYR A 83 23.21 -37.98 15.79
C TYR A 83 22.95 -39.46 16.09
N PHE A 84 21.78 -39.98 15.69
CA PHE A 84 21.43 -41.38 15.88
C PHE A 84 22.36 -42.34 15.15
N LEU A 85 22.85 -41.93 13.96
CA LEU A 85 23.79 -42.70 13.17
C LEU A 85 25.23 -42.62 13.70
N LEU A 86 25.72 -41.39 13.91
CA LEU A 86 27.14 -41.13 14.11
C LEU A 86 27.54 -41.01 15.58
N ARG A 87 26.57 -40.83 16.48
CA ARG A 87 26.78 -40.57 17.92
C ARG A 87 27.66 -39.34 18.22
N ASP A 88 27.84 -38.44 17.25
CA ASP A 88 28.66 -37.25 17.43
C ASP A 88 27.86 -36.12 18.13
N PRO A 89 28.30 -35.63 19.30
CA PRO A 89 27.60 -34.60 20.06
C PRO A 89 27.40 -33.29 19.29
N LYS A 90 28.18 -33.02 18.23
CA LYS A 90 27.99 -31.86 17.36
C LYS A 90 26.57 -31.82 16.76
N TYR A 91 26.04 -32.96 16.33
CA TYR A 91 24.71 -33.03 15.73
C TYR A 91 23.60 -32.85 16.78
N LEU A 92 23.82 -33.33 18.00
CA LEU A 92 22.90 -33.05 19.11
C LEU A 92 22.85 -31.55 19.42
N GLN A 93 24.00 -30.86 19.37
CA GLN A 93 24.03 -29.41 19.57
C GLN A 93 23.31 -28.67 18.43
N GLN A 94 23.53 -29.06 17.18
CA GLN A 94 22.84 -28.47 16.02
C GLN A 94 21.32 -28.61 16.13
N ASN A 95 20.83 -29.79 16.54
CA ASN A 95 19.40 -29.99 16.81
C ASN A 95 18.89 -29.02 17.89
N ARG A 96 19.61 -28.91 19.02
CA ARG A 96 19.23 -28.00 20.12
C ARG A 96 19.21 -26.53 19.70
N ASP A 97 20.16 -26.11 18.88
CA ASP A 97 20.23 -24.75 18.35
C ASP A 97 19.04 -24.45 17.42
N ALA A 98 18.70 -25.39 16.53
CA ALA A 98 17.52 -25.28 15.66
C ALA A 98 16.22 -25.21 16.49
N MET A 99 16.06 -26.08 17.50
CA MET A 99 14.91 -26.04 18.41
C MET A 99 14.82 -24.74 19.21
N ALA A 100 15.95 -24.14 19.61
CA ALA A 100 15.96 -22.85 20.29
C ALA A 100 15.49 -21.71 19.37
N LYS A 101 15.86 -21.74 18.08
CA LYS A 101 15.34 -20.79 17.10
C LYS A 101 13.85 -20.96 16.86
N ILE A 102 13.35 -22.21 16.78
CA ILE A 102 11.90 -22.49 16.69
C ILE A 102 11.17 -21.85 17.87
N ASP A 103 11.66 -22.04 19.10
CA ASP A 103 11.07 -21.41 20.29
C ASP A 103 11.03 -19.87 20.17
N GLN A 104 12.09 -19.24 19.66
CA GLN A 104 12.14 -17.79 19.42
C GLN A 104 11.12 -17.34 18.37
N LEU A 105 11.07 -18.00 17.22
CA LEU A 105 10.12 -17.68 16.14
C LEU A 105 8.67 -17.79 16.63
N LEU A 106 8.34 -18.85 17.37
CA LEU A 106 6.99 -19.04 17.91
C LEU A 106 6.62 -17.97 18.95
N ILE A 107 7.58 -17.43 19.71
CA ILE A 107 7.32 -16.29 20.62
C ILE A 107 6.95 -15.04 19.83
N VAL A 108 7.68 -14.77 18.74
CA VAL A 108 7.40 -13.59 17.89
C VAL A 108 6.03 -13.73 17.22
N CYS A 109 5.73 -14.86 16.60
CA CYS A 109 4.40 -15.16 16.04
C CYS A 109 3.27 -14.95 17.06
N ALA A 110 3.43 -15.45 18.30
CA ALA A 110 2.39 -15.35 19.34
C ALA A 110 2.14 -13.91 19.81
N ASN A 111 3.16 -13.06 19.75
CA ASN A 111 3.07 -11.65 20.12
C ASN A 111 2.41 -10.82 19.02
N GLN A 112 2.67 -11.14 17.75
CA GLN A 112 2.14 -10.42 16.60
C GLN A 112 0.67 -10.78 16.33
N GLN A 113 0.29 -12.06 16.44
CA GLN A 113 -1.04 -12.53 16.05
C GLN A 113 -1.84 -13.16 17.19
N LEU A 114 -2.70 -12.35 17.82
CA LEU A 114 -3.58 -12.77 18.91
C LEU A 114 -4.53 -13.92 18.54
N GLU A 115 -5.03 -13.95 17.29
CA GLU A 115 -6.00 -14.94 16.82
C GLU A 115 -5.41 -16.36 16.70
N GLU A 116 -4.12 -16.48 16.39
CA GLU A 116 -3.45 -17.78 16.17
C GLU A 116 -2.72 -18.28 17.44
N ARG A 117 -2.83 -17.56 18.57
CA ARG A 117 -2.13 -17.91 19.82
C ARG A 117 -2.38 -19.34 20.28
N ALA A 118 -3.60 -19.84 20.12
CA ALA A 118 -3.94 -21.21 20.48
C ALA A 118 -3.17 -22.23 19.61
N THR A 119 -3.14 -22.05 18.29
CA THR A 119 -2.38 -22.92 17.38
C THR A 119 -0.88 -22.83 17.65
N ILE A 120 -0.35 -21.63 17.84
CA ILE A 120 1.08 -21.42 18.15
C ILE A 120 1.45 -22.09 19.48
N GLN A 121 0.55 -22.08 20.48
CA GLN A 121 0.78 -22.78 21.73
C GLN A 121 0.82 -24.30 21.54
N ILE A 122 -0.06 -24.87 20.71
CA ILE A 122 -0.02 -26.31 20.38
C ILE A 122 1.32 -26.64 19.71
N ILE A 123 1.79 -25.83 18.75
CA ILE A 123 3.10 -26.05 18.11
C ILE A 123 4.22 -26.04 19.15
N ARG A 124 4.20 -25.08 20.10
CA ARG A 124 5.19 -24.99 21.17
C ARG A 124 5.16 -26.20 22.10
N ASP A 125 3.98 -26.69 22.44
CA ASP A 125 3.81 -27.86 23.30
C ASP A 125 4.35 -29.13 22.60
N GLN A 126 4.12 -29.27 21.29
CA GLN A 126 4.68 -30.36 20.49
C GLN A 126 6.21 -30.24 20.33
N ALA A 127 6.74 -29.05 20.07
CA ALA A 127 8.19 -28.81 20.03
C ALA A 127 8.88 -29.15 21.36
N LYS A 128 8.21 -28.85 22.49
CA LYS A 128 8.68 -29.24 23.82
C LYS A 128 8.65 -30.75 24.03
N LEU A 129 7.57 -31.42 23.61
CA LEU A 129 7.47 -32.88 23.66
C LEU A 129 8.61 -33.53 22.87
N TYR A 130 8.82 -33.08 21.63
CA TYR A 130 9.92 -33.53 20.78
C TYR A 130 11.28 -33.43 21.49
N ARG A 131 11.59 -32.27 22.08
CA ARG A 131 12.85 -32.07 22.82
C ARG A 131 12.99 -33.02 24.00
N GLN A 132 11.92 -33.22 24.76
CA GLN A 132 11.92 -34.14 25.92
C GLN A 132 12.14 -35.59 25.48
N SER A 133 11.46 -36.04 24.43
CA SER A 133 11.65 -37.38 23.87
C SER A 133 13.06 -37.57 23.32
N LEU A 134 13.67 -36.54 22.71
CA LEU A 134 15.05 -36.60 22.24
C LEU A 134 16.05 -36.70 23.39
N ASP A 135 15.87 -35.91 24.45
CA ASP A 135 16.74 -36.00 25.64
C ASP A 135 16.61 -37.37 26.32
N GLU A 136 15.41 -37.97 26.34
CA GLU A 136 15.20 -39.34 26.80
C GLU A 136 15.91 -40.36 25.90
N ALA A 137 15.81 -40.20 24.57
CA ALA A 137 16.53 -41.00 23.60
C ALA A 137 18.04 -40.97 23.84
N VAL A 138 18.60 -39.76 24.00
CA VAL A 138 20.02 -39.53 24.27
C VAL A 138 20.46 -40.20 25.57
N ALA A 139 19.71 -40.01 26.66
CA ALA A 139 20.03 -40.61 27.95
C ALA A 139 20.05 -42.14 27.90
N ARG A 140 19.14 -42.73 27.11
CA ARG A 140 18.98 -44.17 26.98
C ARG A 140 20.05 -44.83 26.12
N MET A 141 20.49 -44.14 25.07
CA MET A 141 21.51 -44.65 24.15
C MET A 141 22.93 -44.62 24.76
N GLY A 142 23.12 -44.00 25.93
CA GLY A 142 24.35 -44.07 26.70
C GLY A 142 25.50 -43.23 26.13
N GLN A 143 26.74 -43.58 26.49
CA GLN A 143 27.93 -42.87 25.98
C GLN A 143 28.11 -43.12 24.48
N PRO A 144 28.65 -42.14 23.74
CA PRO A 144 28.84 -42.26 22.30
C PRO A 144 29.93 -43.29 21.98
N GLU A 145 29.54 -44.55 21.82
CA GLU A 145 30.34 -45.48 21.03
C GLU A 145 30.10 -45.19 19.55
N PRO A 146 31.14 -44.96 18.73
CA PRO A 146 30.98 -44.74 17.31
C PRO A 146 30.14 -45.87 16.70
N GLY A 147 29.06 -45.50 16.00
CA GLY A 147 28.29 -46.48 15.24
C GLY A 147 29.25 -47.28 14.35
N SER A 148 29.12 -48.62 14.36
CA SER A 148 30.02 -49.46 13.57
C SER A 148 30.02 -48.99 12.12
N VAL A 149 31.20 -48.86 11.51
CA VAL A 149 31.36 -48.32 10.15
C VAL A 149 30.49 -49.08 9.13
N GLU A 150 30.24 -50.36 9.38
CA GLU A 150 29.34 -51.21 8.57
C GLU A 150 27.88 -50.76 8.63
N GLN A 151 27.36 -50.38 9.81
CA GLN A 151 25.98 -49.90 9.95
C GLN A 151 25.77 -48.57 9.22
N VAL A 152 26.72 -47.65 9.30
CA VAL A 152 26.65 -46.37 8.60
C VAL A 152 26.75 -46.57 7.09
N GLN A 153 27.64 -47.46 6.62
CA GLN A 153 27.78 -47.76 5.18
C GLN A 153 26.52 -48.39 4.57
N GLU A 154 25.84 -49.27 5.31
CA GLU A 154 24.63 -49.93 4.81
C GLU A 154 23.47 -48.94 4.66
N VAL A 155 23.26 -48.09 5.67
CA VAL A 155 22.22 -47.04 5.65
C VAL A 155 22.51 -46.00 4.55
N VAL A 156 23.78 -45.58 4.40
CA VAL A 156 24.18 -44.65 3.34
C VAL A 156 24.00 -45.27 1.95
N ARG A 157 24.33 -46.55 1.75
CA ARG A 157 24.11 -47.23 0.46
C ARG A 157 22.63 -47.34 0.09
N ALA A 158 21.77 -47.67 1.06
CA ALA A 158 20.33 -47.68 0.85
C ALA A 158 19.83 -46.29 0.45
N TYR A 159 20.31 -45.24 1.13
CA TYR A 159 19.98 -43.86 0.81
C TYR A 159 20.47 -43.40 -0.57
N GLU A 160 21.72 -43.70 -0.92
CA GLU A 160 22.32 -43.35 -2.21
C GLU A 160 21.61 -44.02 -3.39
N LYS A 161 21.27 -45.31 -3.24
CA LYS A 161 20.57 -46.07 -4.29
C LYS A 161 19.24 -45.40 -4.65
N ASP A 162 18.48 -45.01 -3.65
CA ASP A 162 17.14 -44.51 -3.87
C ASP A 162 17.14 -43.02 -4.28
N LEU A 163 18.11 -42.22 -3.81
CA LEU A 163 18.34 -40.87 -4.37
C LEU A 163 18.69 -40.93 -5.86
N ASN A 164 19.55 -41.88 -6.25
CA ASN A 164 19.88 -42.10 -7.65
C ASN A 164 18.63 -42.46 -8.48
N ASP A 165 17.69 -43.20 -7.90
CA ASP A 165 16.45 -43.53 -8.59
C ASP A 165 15.53 -42.31 -8.72
N ILE A 166 15.41 -41.43 -7.73
CA ILE A 166 14.68 -40.16 -7.86
C ILE A 166 15.31 -39.28 -8.95
N VAL A 167 16.64 -39.11 -8.93
CA VAL A 167 17.38 -38.30 -9.92
C VAL A 167 17.20 -38.84 -11.34
N LYS A 168 17.17 -40.16 -11.54
CA LYS A 168 16.90 -40.77 -12.86
C LYS A 168 15.50 -40.41 -13.39
N HIS A 169 14.50 -40.31 -12.52
CA HIS A 169 13.12 -40.01 -12.91
C HIS A 169 12.80 -38.50 -12.88
N ALA A 170 13.70 -37.68 -12.33
CA ALA A 170 13.50 -36.23 -12.19
C ALA A 170 13.23 -35.48 -13.50
N LYS A 171 13.75 -35.96 -14.63
CA LYS A 171 13.45 -35.36 -15.94
C LYS A 171 11.99 -35.47 -16.37
N ASN A 172 11.24 -36.40 -15.78
CA ASN A 172 9.87 -36.73 -16.16
C ASN A 172 8.82 -36.16 -15.18
N HIS A 173 9.24 -35.52 -14.09
CA HIS A 173 8.35 -35.03 -13.05
C HIS A 173 8.35 -33.50 -12.95
N PRO A 174 7.17 -32.87 -12.71
CA PRO A 174 7.09 -31.46 -12.39
C PRO A 174 7.83 -31.16 -11.07
N PRO A 175 8.41 -29.95 -10.91
CA PRO A 175 9.21 -29.59 -9.73
C PRO A 175 8.51 -29.77 -8.38
N ALA A 176 7.18 -29.62 -8.34
CA ALA A 176 6.39 -29.82 -7.13
C ALA A 176 6.36 -31.28 -6.67
N GLN A 177 6.21 -32.23 -7.59
CA GLN A 177 6.25 -33.66 -7.27
C GLN A 177 7.65 -34.10 -6.84
N LEU A 178 8.69 -33.55 -7.46
CA LEU A 178 10.07 -33.81 -7.04
C LEU A 178 10.32 -33.39 -5.60
N MET A 179 9.81 -32.24 -5.17
CA MET A 179 9.91 -31.78 -3.78
C MET A 179 9.15 -32.66 -2.80
N GLU A 180 8.00 -33.18 -3.20
CA GLU A 180 7.21 -34.15 -2.43
C GLU A 180 7.96 -35.48 -2.29
N ASP A 181 8.46 -36.05 -3.39
CA ASP A 181 9.25 -37.29 -3.42
C ASP A 181 10.53 -37.18 -2.56
N LEU A 182 11.21 -36.02 -2.59
CA LEU A 182 12.36 -35.72 -1.75
C LEU A 182 11.99 -35.63 -0.26
N GLY A 183 10.82 -35.08 0.06
CA GLY A 183 10.30 -35.02 1.43
C GLY A 183 9.94 -36.41 1.98
N ASP A 184 9.24 -37.22 1.19
CA ASP A 184 8.92 -38.61 1.54
C ASP A 184 10.18 -39.46 1.71
N ARG A 185 11.21 -39.16 0.92
CA ARG A 185 12.52 -39.82 1.05
C ARG A 185 13.19 -39.52 2.38
N LEU A 186 13.23 -38.27 2.81
CA LEU A 186 13.76 -37.87 4.11
C LEU A 186 13.03 -38.64 5.24
N ASN A 187 11.70 -38.73 5.18
CA ASN A 187 10.92 -39.49 6.15
C ASN A 187 11.25 -41.00 6.14
N SER A 188 11.50 -41.59 4.96
CA SER A 188 11.85 -43.02 4.85
C SER A 188 13.20 -43.37 5.49
N PHE A 189 14.16 -42.46 5.41
CA PHE A 189 15.49 -42.62 6.02
C PHE A 189 15.40 -42.57 7.55
N ASP A 190 14.65 -41.60 8.08
CA ASP A 190 14.42 -41.46 9.52
C ASP A 190 13.71 -42.70 10.09
N LEU A 191 12.76 -43.26 9.34
CA LEU A 191 12.06 -44.50 9.70
C LEU A 191 13.04 -45.69 9.80
N GLU A 192 13.97 -45.83 8.84
CA GLU A 192 14.94 -46.92 8.85
C GLU A 192 15.89 -46.85 10.06
N ILE A 193 16.40 -45.66 10.37
CA ILE A 193 17.25 -45.42 11.56
C ILE A 193 16.48 -45.80 12.83
N THR A 194 15.23 -45.34 12.92
CA THR A 194 14.37 -45.54 14.08
C THR A 194 14.01 -47.02 14.26
N GLN A 195 13.70 -47.75 13.18
CA GLN A 195 13.44 -49.19 13.22
C GLN A 195 14.65 -49.97 13.75
N ARG A 196 15.87 -49.61 13.33
CA ARG A 196 17.10 -50.24 13.84
C ARG A 196 17.28 -49.99 15.34
N LEU A 197 16.99 -48.78 15.83
CA LEU A 197 17.04 -48.45 17.26
C LEU A 197 15.97 -49.22 18.07
N VAL A 198 14.75 -49.36 17.54
CA VAL A 198 13.68 -50.14 18.18
C VAL A 198 13.99 -51.64 18.19
N ALA A 199 14.66 -52.15 17.15
CA ALA A 199 15.10 -53.55 17.12
C ALA A 199 16.17 -53.83 18.20
N GLN A 200 17.01 -52.85 18.53
CA GLN A 200 18.01 -52.94 19.60
C GLN A 200 17.38 -52.77 21.00
N ASP A 201 16.45 -51.82 21.15
CA ASP A 201 15.73 -51.58 22.40
C ASP A 201 14.22 -51.42 22.14
N PRO A 202 13.38 -52.44 22.48
CA PRO A 202 11.95 -52.39 22.26
C PRO A 202 11.24 -51.22 22.96
N ALA A 203 11.81 -50.71 24.05
CA ALA A 203 11.24 -49.58 24.78
C ALA A 203 11.63 -48.22 24.16
N PHE A 204 12.50 -48.20 23.14
CA PHE A 204 12.66 -47.04 22.25
C PHE A 204 11.43 -46.79 21.37
N ARG A 205 10.52 -47.77 21.25
CA ARG A 205 9.31 -47.64 20.40
C ARG A 205 8.43 -46.46 20.78
N GLN A 206 8.25 -46.19 22.08
CA GLN A 206 7.44 -45.06 22.52
C GLN A 206 8.13 -43.73 22.22
N ILE A 207 9.43 -43.65 22.49
CA ILE A 207 10.25 -42.45 22.22
C ILE A 207 10.24 -42.12 20.73
N ALA A 208 10.42 -43.13 19.88
CA ALA A 208 10.33 -43.03 18.43
C ALA A 208 8.97 -42.46 17.98
N PHE A 209 7.88 -43.02 18.51
CA PHE A 209 6.52 -42.57 18.21
C PHE A 209 6.29 -41.12 18.64
N ASP A 210 6.75 -40.74 19.83
CA ASP A 210 6.58 -39.37 20.34
C ASP A 210 7.41 -38.36 19.51
N LEU A 211 8.64 -38.71 19.13
CA LEU A 211 9.48 -37.90 18.23
C LEU A 211 8.82 -37.70 16.86
N GLU A 212 8.35 -38.78 16.23
CA GLU A 212 7.70 -38.74 14.92
C GLU A 212 6.37 -37.97 14.96
N SER A 213 5.53 -38.26 15.95
CA SER A 213 4.23 -37.59 16.11
C SER A 213 4.38 -36.11 16.39
N ALA A 214 5.28 -35.73 17.31
CA ALA A 214 5.51 -34.34 17.67
C ALA A 214 6.10 -33.54 16.51
N SER A 215 7.11 -34.08 15.83
CA SER A 215 7.74 -33.43 14.66
C SER A 215 6.76 -33.22 13.52
N LYS A 216 5.96 -34.25 13.19
CA LYS A 216 4.92 -34.17 12.16
C LYS A 216 3.86 -33.13 12.51
N GLN A 217 3.41 -33.06 13.76
CA GLN A 217 2.46 -32.04 14.20
C GLN A 217 3.05 -30.63 14.11
N VAL A 218 4.32 -30.43 14.51
CA VAL A 218 5.01 -29.13 14.35
C VAL A 218 5.04 -28.73 12.88
N LEU A 219 5.47 -29.63 11.98
CA LEU A 219 5.53 -29.35 10.54
C LEU A 219 4.15 -29.05 9.94
N GLN A 220 3.14 -29.87 10.24
CA GLN A 220 1.79 -29.72 9.70
C GLN A 220 1.11 -28.43 10.18
N LEU A 221 1.20 -28.13 11.48
CA LEU A 221 0.58 -26.94 12.04
C LEU A 221 1.33 -25.67 11.62
N SER A 222 2.65 -25.72 11.49
CA SER A 222 3.45 -24.57 11.00
C SER A 222 3.20 -24.30 9.52
N ALA A 223 3.10 -25.34 8.69
CA ALA A 223 2.71 -25.21 7.28
C ALA A 223 1.28 -24.65 7.15
N ALA A 224 0.32 -25.18 7.91
CA ALA A 224 -1.05 -24.67 7.91
C ALA A 224 -1.12 -23.22 8.39
N LEU A 225 -0.33 -22.84 9.40
CA LEU A 225 -0.22 -21.46 9.86
C LEU A 225 0.37 -20.55 8.78
N HIS A 226 1.44 -21.00 8.10
CA HIS A 226 2.04 -20.30 6.97
C HIS A 226 1.01 -20.06 5.86
N ASP A 227 0.31 -21.11 5.42
CA ASP A 227 -0.68 -21.04 4.34
C ASP A 227 -1.84 -20.11 4.69
N ARG A 228 -2.42 -20.24 5.90
CA ARG A 228 -3.49 -19.35 6.36
C ARG A 228 -3.05 -17.90 6.46
N SER A 229 -1.85 -17.65 6.97
CA SER A 229 -1.31 -16.29 7.04
C SER A 229 -1.02 -15.72 5.65
N TRP A 230 -0.54 -16.52 4.70
CA TRP A 230 -0.32 -16.09 3.32
C TRP A 230 -1.63 -15.84 2.56
N GLU A 231 -2.66 -16.64 2.82
CA GLU A 231 -4.00 -16.40 2.28
C GLU A 231 -4.60 -15.09 2.82
N ARG A 232 -4.36 -14.75 4.09
CA ARG A 232 -4.72 -13.44 4.66
C ARG A 232 -3.98 -12.31 3.95
N VAL A 233 -2.66 -12.40 3.80
CA VAL A 233 -1.84 -11.41 3.07
C VAL A 233 -2.36 -11.20 1.64
N GLN A 234 -2.69 -12.28 0.91
CA GLN A 234 -3.22 -12.19 -0.45
C GLN A 234 -4.60 -11.54 -0.50
N ARG A 235 -5.51 -11.90 0.40
CA ARG A 235 -6.83 -11.28 0.49
C ARG A 235 -6.72 -9.79 0.77
N GLU A 236 -5.90 -9.41 1.75
CA GLU A 236 -5.69 -8.01 2.10
C GLU A 236 -4.99 -7.22 0.98
N HIS A 237 -4.09 -7.85 0.20
CA HIS A 237 -3.53 -7.24 -1.00
C HIS A 237 -4.57 -6.98 -2.10
N GLN A 238 -5.56 -7.85 -2.27
CA GLN A 238 -6.63 -7.63 -3.24
C GLN A 238 -7.55 -6.48 -2.79
N GLU A 239 -7.89 -6.40 -1.51
CA GLU A 239 -8.67 -5.31 -0.94
C GLU A 239 -7.93 -3.98 -1.03
N ALA A 240 -6.62 -3.96 -0.71
CA ALA A 240 -5.78 -2.78 -0.88
C ALA A 240 -5.75 -2.28 -2.33
N ARG A 241 -5.65 -3.18 -3.31
CA ARG A 241 -5.70 -2.80 -4.74
C ARG A 241 -7.05 -2.20 -5.15
N GLN A 242 -8.16 -2.71 -4.62
CA GLN A 242 -9.48 -2.14 -4.89
C GLN A 242 -9.63 -0.75 -4.28
N LEU A 243 -9.10 -0.52 -3.07
CA LEU A 243 -9.10 0.80 -2.42
C LEU A 243 -8.22 1.81 -3.19
N VAL A 244 -7.05 1.40 -3.66
CA VAL A 244 -6.18 2.23 -4.51
C VAL A 244 -6.89 2.61 -5.80
N ARG A 245 -7.54 1.65 -6.48
CA ARG A 245 -8.28 1.94 -7.72
C ARG A 245 -9.46 2.89 -7.49
N ARG A 246 -10.16 2.78 -6.36
CA ARG A 246 -11.22 3.74 -5.98
C ARG A 246 -10.65 5.13 -5.73
N ALA A 247 -9.53 5.23 -5.01
CA ALA A 247 -8.85 6.50 -4.76
C ALA A 247 -8.37 7.16 -6.07
N GLU A 248 -7.84 6.36 -7.00
CA GLU A 248 -7.41 6.82 -8.32
C GLU A 248 -8.56 7.40 -9.14
N ILE A 249 -9.72 6.71 -9.17
CA ILE A 249 -10.92 7.21 -9.86
C ILE A 249 -11.42 8.52 -9.24
N VAL A 250 -11.47 8.60 -7.91
CA VAL A 250 -11.89 9.83 -7.23
C VAL A 250 -10.92 10.97 -7.55
N LEU A 251 -9.62 10.72 -7.53
CA LEU A 251 -8.60 11.73 -7.83
C LEU A 251 -8.68 12.21 -9.29
N LEU A 252 -8.96 11.29 -10.23
CA LEU A 252 -9.17 11.62 -11.64
C LEU A 252 -10.42 12.48 -11.84
N ILE A 253 -11.55 12.13 -11.20
CA ILE A 253 -12.80 12.92 -11.26
C ILE A 253 -12.58 14.31 -10.68
N VAL A 254 -11.95 14.39 -9.52
CA VAL A 254 -11.65 15.64 -8.81
C VAL A 254 -10.71 16.54 -9.63
N SER A 255 -9.67 15.96 -10.24
CA SER A 255 -8.76 16.65 -11.15
C SER A 255 -9.47 17.15 -12.42
N GLY A 256 -10.31 16.31 -13.03
CA GLY A 256 -11.12 16.69 -14.19
C GLY A 256 -12.07 17.85 -13.88
N LEU A 257 -12.73 17.81 -12.72
CA LEU A 257 -13.64 18.87 -12.29
C LEU A 257 -12.90 20.18 -12.01
N THR A 258 -11.74 20.14 -11.38
CA THR A 258 -10.92 21.33 -11.15
C THR A 258 -10.40 21.96 -12.44
N LEU A 259 -9.99 21.16 -13.41
CA LEU A 259 -9.63 21.65 -14.75
C LEU A 259 -10.82 22.31 -15.44
N LEU A 260 -12.00 21.68 -15.43
CA LEU A 260 -13.21 22.26 -16.03
C LEU A 260 -13.56 23.61 -15.40
N VAL A 261 -13.49 23.71 -14.07
CA VAL A 261 -13.79 24.95 -13.34
C VAL A 261 -12.74 26.02 -13.65
N SER A 262 -11.46 25.65 -13.71
CA SER A 262 -10.37 26.57 -14.08
C SER A 262 -10.59 27.17 -15.47
N VAL A 263 -10.90 26.31 -16.45
CA VAL A 263 -11.23 26.72 -17.82
C VAL A 263 -12.46 27.62 -17.82
N TRP A 264 -13.53 27.23 -17.12
CA TRP A 264 -14.78 28.00 -17.03
C TRP A 264 -14.57 29.42 -16.45
N ILE A 265 -13.81 29.54 -15.36
CA ILE A 265 -13.46 30.83 -14.75
C ILE A 265 -12.61 31.67 -15.71
N SER A 266 -11.62 31.05 -16.38
CA SER A 266 -10.75 31.74 -17.34
C SER A 266 -11.53 32.35 -18.51
N PHE A 267 -12.67 31.77 -18.90
CA PHE A 267 -13.51 32.32 -19.97
C PHE A 267 -14.50 33.39 -19.48
N ILE A 268 -15.00 33.29 -18.25
CA ILE A 268 -16.02 34.19 -17.72
C ILE A 268 -15.43 35.51 -17.19
N LEU A 269 -14.30 35.44 -16.48
CA LEU A 269 -13.70 36.63 -15.86
C LEU A 269 -13.37 37.74 -16.86
N PRO A 270 -12.73 37.44 -18.02
CA PRO A 270 -12.38 38.47 -18.99
C PRO A 270 -13.61 39.15 -19.60
N ARG A 271 -14.66 38.38 -19.91
CA ARG A 271 -15.88 38.92 -20.53
C ARG A 271 -16.72 39.75 -19.55
N ALA A 272 -16.69 39.40 -18.27
CA ALA A 272 -17.53 40.04 -17.26
C ALA A 272 -16.88 41.26 -16.59
N VAL A 273 -15.54 41.31 -16.51
CA VAL A 273 -14.81 42.35 -15.76
C VAL A 273 -13.91 43.18 -16.67
N VAL A 274 -13.15 42.55 -17.57
CA VAL A 274 -12.15 43.25 -18.38
C VAL A 274 -12.82 44.07 -19.47
N LYS A 275 -13.81 43.52 -20.17
CA LYS A 275 -14.50 44.23 -21.26
C LYS A 275 -15.11 45.57 -20.83
N PRO A 276 -15.91 45.65 -19.74
CA PRO A 276 -16.45 46.94 -19.29
C PRO A 276 -15.40 47.97 -18.84
N LEU A 277 -14.26 47.51 -18.31
CA LEU A 277 -13.16 48.39 -17.92
C LEU A 277 -12.42 48.96 -19.13
N VAL A 278 -12.25 48.14 -20.19
CA VAL A 278 -11.69 48.59 -21.47
C VAL A 278 -12.64 49.58 -22.15
N ASP A 279 -13.93 49.27 -22.18
CA ASP A 279 -14.95 50.16 -22.79
C ASP A 279 -15.00 51.53 -22.07
N LEU A 280 -14.83 51.55 -20.74
CA LEU A 280 -14.79 52.80 -19.98
C LEU A 280 -13.49 53.60 -20.21
N ARG A 281 -12.35 52.91 -20.36
CA ARG A 281 -11.08 53.54 -20.71
C ARG A 281 -11.17 54.21 -22.09
N GLU A 282 -11.73 53.52 -23.07
CA GLU A 282 -11.91 54.04 -24.43
C GLU A 282 -12.82 55.27 -24.45
N ALA A 283 -13.88 55.30 -23.63
CA ALA A 283 -14.73 56.47 -23.45
C ALA A 283 -14.00 57.68 -22.83
N ILE A 284 -13.07 57.45 -21.90
CA ILE A 284 -12.23 58.51 -21.30
C ILE A 284 -11.21 59.03 -22.32
N ASP A 285 -10.56 58.13 -23.06
CA ASP A 285 -9.55 58.49 -24.06
C ASP A 285 -10.19 59.37 -25.16
N HIS A 286 -11.41 59.05 -25.61
CA HIS A 286 -12.17 59.91 -26.56
C HIS A 286 -12.55 61.29 -26.00
N ALA A 287 -12.90 61.37 -24.72
CA ALA A 287 -13.19 62.65 -24.07
C ALA A 287 -11.92 63.53 -23.91
N LEU A 288 -10.75 62.91 -23.69
CA LEU A 288 -9.46 63.61 -23.63
C LEU A 288 -9.00 64.13 -25.00
N GLU A 289 -9.42 63.48 -26.09
CA GLU A 289 -9.18 63.92 -27.47
C GLU A 289 -10.12 65.05 -27.92
N GLY A 290 -11.02 65.51 -27.04
CA GLY A 290 -11.95 66.61 -27.30
C GLY A 290 -13.24 66.19 -28.02
N ASP A 291 -13.52 64.89 -28.12
CA ASP A 291 -14.79 64.38 -28.64
C ASP A 291 -15.74 64.04 -27.49
N TYR A 292 -16.51 65.05 -27.06
CA TYR A 292 -17.44 64.93 -25.93
C TYR A 292 -18.83 64.38 -26.30
N ASP A 293 -19.05 63.92 -27.55
CA ASP A 293 -20.31 63.29 -28.00
C ASP A 293 -20.40 61.79 -27.62
N VAL A 294 -19.92 61.44 -26.43
CA VAL A 294 -19.97 60.05 -25.91
C VAL A 294 -21.24 59.85 -25.07
N GLU A 295 -22.16 59.02 -25.55
CA GLU A 295 -23.37 58.63 -24.81
C GLU A 295 -23.09 57.44 -23.89
N ILE A 296 -22.82 57.74 -22.61
CA ILE A 296 -22.65 56.72 -21.56
C ILE A 296 -24.02 56.33 -21.01
N ASN A 297 -24.58 55.20 -21.47
CA ASN A 297 -25.86 54.67 -20.97
C ASN A 297 -25.65 53.73 -19.77
N VAL A 298 -25.98 54.22 -18.57
CA VAL A 298 -25.71 53.53 -17.31
C VAL A 298 -26.96 52.79 -16.83
N GLU A 299 -27.04 51.48 -17.07
CA GLU A 299 -28.12 50.61 -16.58
C GLU A 299 -27.58 49.50 -15.67
N GLY A 300 -27.71 49.61 -14.35
CA GLY A 300 -27.30 48.55 -13.42
C GLY A 300 -27.11 48.98 -11.97
N ARG A 301 -26.54 48.09 -11.13
CA ARG A 301 -26.16 48.38 -9.72
C ARG A 301 -24.78 47.80 -9.41
N GLY A 302 -23.77 48.63 -9.18
CA GLY A 302 -22.44 48.20 -8.75
C GLY A 302 -21.32 49.22 -8.99
N GLU A 303 -20.10 48.87 -8.58
CA GLU A 303 -18.92 49.75 -8.60
C GLU A 303 -18.55 50.29 -10.00
N ILE A 304 -18.72 49.49 -11.07
CA ILE A 304 -18.46 49.94 -12.46
C ILE A 304 -19.50 50.98 -12.92
N VAL A 305 -20.74 50.86 -12.45
CA VAL A 305 -21.85 51.77 -12.76
C VAL A 305 -21.63 53.10 -12.03
N GLU A 306 -21.18 53.05 -10.77
CA GLU A 306 -20.78 54.24 -10.00
C GLU A 306 -19.61 54.97 -10.68
N LEU A 307 -18.59 54.23 -11.13
CA LEU A 307 -17.46 54.81 -11.85
C LEU A 307 -17.89 55.43 -13.19
N ALA A 308 -18.73 54.74 -13.97
CA ALA A 308 -19.26 55.26 -15.23
C ALA A 308 -20.12 56.52 -15.02
N SER A 309 -20.90 56.59 -13.94
CA SER A 309 -21.65 57.78 -13.57
C SER A 309 -20.75 58.95 -13.17
N GLY A 310 -19.67 58.69 -12.43
CA GLY A 310 -18.68 59.70 -12.06
C GLY A 310 -17.95 60.27 -13.29
N VAL A 311 -17.56 59.40 -14.22
CA VAL A 311 -16.95 59.81 -15.51
C VAL A 311 -17.94 60.62 -16.35
N ARG A 312 -19.20 60.21 -16.43
CA ARG A 312 -20.25 60.97 -17.13
C ARG A 312 -20.37 62.39 -16.57
N HIS A 313 -20.44 62.55 -15.25
CA HIS A 313 -20.52 63.88 -14.64
C HIS A 313 -19.29 64.74 -14.92
N LEU A 314 -18.10 64.14 -14.97
CA LEU A 314 -16.86 64.84 -15.30
C LEU A 314 -16.85 65.32 -16.77
N ILE A 315 -17.28 64.47 -17.70
CA ILE A 315 -17.42 64.82 -19.12
C ILE A 315 -18.48 65.94 -19.31
N GLU A 316 -19.61 65.86 -18.61
CA GLU A 316 -20.64 66.92 -18.62
C GLU A 316 -20.08 68.27 -18.13
N HIS A 317 -19.31 68.27 -17.04
CA HIS A 317 -18.68 69.49 -16.52
C HIS A 317 -17.61 70.07 -17.47
N LEU A 318 -16.82 69.22 -18.14
CA LEU A 318 -15.83 69.66 -19.12
C LEU A 318 -16.51 70.26 -20.35
N ARG A 319 -17.57 69.61 -20.87
CA ARG A 319 -18.39 70.13 -21.96
C ARG A 319 -19.00 71.49 -21.62
N GLU A 320 -19.50 71.66 -20.40
CA GLU A 320 -20.06 72.95 -19.95
C GLU A 320 -18.99 74.04 -19.84
N LYS A 321 -17.78 73.70 -19.37
CA LYS A 321 -16.66 74.63 -19.27
C LYS A 321 -16.17 75.08 -20.65
N GLU A 322 -16.04 74.16 -21.61
CA GLU A 322 -15.65 74.46 -22.99
C GLU A 322 -16.71 75.32 -23.69
N ALA A 323 -18.00 75.00 -23.53
CA ALA A 323 -19.10 75.82 -24.06
C ALA A 323 -19.09 77.25 -23.50
N ARG A 324 -18.73 77.44 -22.22
CA ARG A 324 -18.56 78.77 -21.61
C ARG A 324 -17.32 79.50 -22.13
N GLN A 325 -16.25 78.78 -22.45
CA GLN A 325 -15.02 79.35 -23.00
C GLN A 325 -15.22 79.83 -24.45
N ASP A 326 -15.94 79.05 -25.27
CA ASP A 326 -16.33 79.43 -26.64
C ASP A 326 -17.29 80.64 -26.67
N LEU A 327 -18.16 80.77 -25.67
CA LEU A 327 -19.02 81.96 -25.49
C LEU A 327 -18.23 83.20 -25.03
N GLY A 328 -17.10 83.01 -24.33
CA GLY A 328 -16.21 84.10 -23.90
C GLY A 328 -15.30 84.64 -25.01
N VAL A 329 -14.98 83.82 -26.01
CA VAL A 329 -14.12 84.21 -27.16
C VAL A 329 -14.92 84.92 -28.27
N ARG A 330 -16.26 84.88 -28.23
CA ARG A 330 -17.16 85.55 -29.20
C ARG A 330 -17.65 86.94 -28.77
N ARG A 331 -17.09 87.55 -27.72
CA ARG A 331 -17.40 88.93 -27.32
C ARG A 331 -16.36 89.92 -27.80
#